data_AF-A0A9C6W3W7-F1
#
_entry.id   AF-A0A9C6W3W7-F1
#
_cell.length_a   1.000
_cell.length_b   1.000
_cell.length_c   1.000
_cell.angle_alpha   90.00
_cell.angle_beta   90.00
_cell.angle_gamma   90.00
#
_symmetry.space_group_name_H-M   'P 1'
#
loop_
_entity.id
_entity.type
_entity.pdbx_description
1 polymer ?
#
loop_
_entity_poly.entity_id
_entity_poly.type
_entity_poly.pdbx_seq_one_letter_code
_entity_poly.pdbx_strand_id
1 'polypeptide(L)'
;MNLPRNLTYEYFNAAPLSMPNVSMLNMYNLGVHLRKVYGKFLGDVYTSETMKMQTAEYPLSMLSGQLVNAGLWPPGEIQRWSADMNWQPIPTDYIVAQKDTLLMGIQCPNFVLEMEKVLNMAQVRDRVSDYSSLFDHISRSIGIKVQRPSEVALLYAVLETKADLKQSLPHWAKDIFPDGAMYTVSLLEYDLLWQTSLQKQLNGGTILKEILANSLMYINGHIPKQRKLMMYSGNERNIVGVLKGLNLWSPHIPNEAASMIFELYFDNETESHGVKINYYTGVDGITVSLKMPNCTEICPIKTFLYSIMDLLPQNAERLCNWKKIDLPIILDNVNYSRSHTLKSITFTLLLVSTLLVINLY
;
A
#
# COMPACT_ATOMS: atom_id res chain seq x y z
N MET A 1 26.63 10.34 9.04
CA MET A 1 25.69 9.75 8.06
C MET A 1 24.28 10.01 8.56
N ASN A 2 23.41 10.63 7.76
CA ASN A 2 22.03 10.91 8.18
C ASN A 2 21.18 9.64 7.99
N LEU A 3 21.22 8.77 8.99
CA LEU A 3 20.26 7.67 9.17
C LEU A 3 19.17 8.14 10.14
N PRO A 4 17.94 7.62 10.05
CA PRO A 4 16.87 8.00 10.97
C PRO A 4 17.22 7.59 12.40
N ARG A 5 16.79 8.40 13.36
CA ARG A 5 16.97 8.12 14.80
C ARG A 5 15.86 7.24 15.38
N ASN A 6 14.81 6.97 14.60
CA ASN A 6 13.67 6.17 14.99
C ASN A 6 13.29 5.21 13.86
N LEU A 7 13.13 3.92 14.17
CA LEU A 7 12.78 2.86 13.23
C LEU A 7 11.38 2.31 13.54
N THR A 8 10.38 3.19 13.50
CA THR A 8 8.97 2.81 13.67
C THR A 8 8.16 3.14 12.43
N TYR A 9 7.13 2.34 12.16
CA TYR A 9 6.22 2.59 11.05
C TYR A 9 5.57 3.98 11.12
N GLU A 10 5.18 4.42 12.32
CA GLU A 10 4.62 5.76 12.55
C GLU A 10 5.58 6.86 12.07
N TYR A 11 6.86 6.76 12.42
CA TYR A 11 7.89 7.71 11.97
C TYR A 11 7.98 7.73 10.44
N PHE A 12 8.01 6.57 9.78
CA PHE A 12 8.15 6.51 8.32
C PHE A 12 6.92 7.00 7.55
N ASN A 13 5.72 6.85 8.10
CA ASN A 13 4.51 7.39 7.46
C ASN A 13 4.38 8.91 7.61
N ALA A 14 4.87 9.46 8.72
CA ALA A 14 4.84 10.89 8.99
C ALA A 14 6.08 11.63 8.42
N ALA A 15 7.17 10.92 8.18
CA ALA A 15 8.41 11.52 7.71
C ALA A 15 8.22 12.12 6.30
N PRO A 16 8.76 13.32 6.04
CA PRO A 16 8.82 13.89 4.70
C PRO A 16 9.89 13.13 3.89
N LEU A 17 9.57 11.91 3.48
CA LEU A 17 10.45 11.08 2.66
C LEU A 17 10.37 11.57 1.22
N SER A 18 11.52 11.95 0.67
CA SER A 18 11.65 12.25 -0.77
C SER A 18 11.64 10.95 -1.54
N MET A 19 10.71 10.81 -2.49
CA MET A 19 10.73 9.72 -3.46
C MET A 19 11.88 9.96 -4.46
N PRO A 20 12.82 9.01 -4.66
CA PRO A 20 13.85 9.14 -5.68
C PRO A 20 13.26 9.27 -7.09
N ASN A 21 13.97 9.94 -8.01
CA ASN A 21 13.48 10.13 -9.39
C ASN A 21 13.25 8.81 -10.13
N VAL A 22 14.09 7.80 -9.84
CA VAL A 22 13.94 6.45 -10.41
C VAL A 22 12.62 5.83 -9.95
N SER A 23 12.30 5.93 -8.66
CA SER A 23 11.04 5.49 -8.07
C SER A 23 9.83 6.22 -8.63
N MET A 24 9.94 7.55 -8.82
CA MET A 24 8.89 8.33 -9.46
C MET A 24 8.61 7.85 -10.89
N LEU A 25 9.68 7.55 -11.63
CA LEU A 25 9.58 7.03 -13.00
C LEU A 25 9.00 5.61 -13.04
N ASN A 26 9.33 4.75 -12.07
CA ASN A 26 8.75 3.41 -11.95
C ASN A 26 7.23 3.47 -11.74
N MET A 27 6.75 4.35 -10.86
CA MET A 27 5.31 4.58 -10.64
C MET A 27 4.63 5.13 -11.90
N TYR A 28 5.24 6.08 -12.59
CA TYR A 28 4.72 6.59 -13.87
C TYR A 28 4.64 5.48 -14.92
N ASN A 29 5.68 4.64 -15.03
CA ASN A 29 5.77 3.55 -15.98
C ASN A 29 4.77 2.42 -15.70
N LEU A 30 4.38 2.19 -14.45
CA LEU A 30 3.23 1.33 -14.13
C LEU A 30 1.96 1.90 -14.78
N GLY A 31 1.71 3.20 -14.67
CA GLY A 31 0.59 3.87 -15.34
C GLY A 31 0.62 3.69 -16.86
N VAL A 32 1.79 3.89 -17.47
CA VAL A 32 2.00 3.67 -18.92
C VAL A 32 1.75 2.21 -19.29
N HIS A 33 2.21 1.25 -18.48
CA HIS A 33 1.97 -0.17 -18.69
C HIS A 33 0.47 -0.49 -18.66
N LEU A 34 -0.25 -0.02 -17.64
CA LEU A 34 -1.69 -0.19 -17.53
C LEU A 34 -2.43 0.45 -18.72
N ARG A 35 -2.00 1.63 -19.20
CA ARG A 35 -2.55 2.26 -20.40
C ARG A 35 -2.30 1.41 -21.65
N LYS A 36 -1.11 0.82 -21.78
CA LYS A 36 -0.78 -0.05 -22.92
C LYS A 36 -1.63 -1.32 -22.93
N VAL A 37 -1.84 -1.95 -21.77
CA VAL A 37 -2.59 -3.21 -21.66
C VAL A 37 -4.10 -2.98 -21.74
N TYR A 38 -4.62 -1.97 -21.03
CA TYR A 38 -6.06 -1.76 -20.86
C TYR A 38 -6.62 -0.54 -21.61
N GLY A 39 -5.83 0.18 -22.38
CA GLY A 39 -6.23 1.45 -23.02
C GLY A 39 -7.51 1.34 -23.85
N LYS A 40 -7.64 0.28 -24.67
CA LYS A 40 -8.86 0.01 -25.46
C LYS A 40 -10.08 -0.26 -24.57
N PHE A 41 -9.88 -0.97 -23.46
CA PHE A 41 -10.95 -1.25 -22.51
C PHE A 41 -11.39 0.02 -21.78
N LEU A 42 -10.44 0.83 -21.32
CA LEU A 42 -10.70 2.05 -20.56
C LEU A 42 -11.29 3.19 -21.40
N GLY A 43 -10.80 3.37 -22.63
CA GLY A 43 -11.09 4.53 -23.47
C GLY A 43 -10.17 5.72 -23.16
N ASP A 44 -10.24 6.78 -23.97
CA ASP A 44 -9.26 7.88 -23.94
C ASP A 44 -9.63 9.02 -22.98
N VAL A 45 -10.85 9.01 -22.44
CA VAL A 45 -11.37 10.06 -21.57
C VAL A 45 -11.50 9.52 -20.15
N TYR A 46 -10.85 10.18 -19.20
CA TYR A 46 -11.04 9.90 -17.78
C TYR A 46 -12.42 10.39 -17.31
N THR A 47 -13.14 9.56 -16.55
CA THR A 47 -14.27 10.01 -15.74
C THR A 47 -14.24 9.32 -14.37
N SER A 48 -14.79 9.97 -13.34
CA SER A 48 -14.94 9.39 -12.00
C SER A 48 -15.89 8.18 -11.94
N GLU A 49 -16.74 8.05 -12.96
CA GLU A 49 -17.54 6.85 -13.20
C GLU A 49 -16.65 5.70 -13.68
N THR A 50 -15.74 5.96 -14.62
CA THR A 50 -14.87 4.95 -15.23
C THR A 50 -13.84 4.38 -14.27
N MET A 51 -13.23 5.24 -13.46
CA MET A 51 -12.14 4.85 -12.58
C MET A 51 -12.27 5.55 -11.22
N LYS A 52 -11.99 4.79 -10.16
CA LYS A 52 -11.71 5.35 -8.83
C LYS A 52 -10.36 4.88 -8.32
N MET A 53 -9.76 5.73 -7.51
CA MET A 53 -8.53 5.45 -6.83
C MET A 53 -8.63 5.79 -5.34
N GLN A 54 -8.20 4.86 -4.49
CA GLN A 54 -7.99 5.09 -3.08
C GLN A 54 -6.50 5.00 -2.74
N THR A 55 -6.00 5.94 -1.94
CA THR A 55 -4.64 5.94 -1.41
C THR A 55 -4.69 5.78 0.10
N ALA A 56 -3.70 5.12 0.69
CA ALA A 56 -3.47 5.23 2.13
C ALA A 56 -3.11 6.68 2.52
N GLU A 57 -3.46 7.11 3.74
CA GLU A 57 -3.18 8.46 4.25
C GLU A 57 -1.71 8.63 4.67
N TYR A 58 -0.80 8.58 3.71
CA TYR A 58 0.58 9.01 3.88
C TYR A 58 1.19 9.49 2.54
N PRO A 59 2.18 10.40 2.56
CA PRO A 59 2.63 11.11 1.37
C PRO A 59 3.08 10.21 0.21
N LEU A 60 3.88 9.17 0.47
CA LEU A 60 4.42 8.31 -0.57
C LEU A 60 3.32 7.54 -1.34
N SER A 61 2.26 7.08 -0.65
CA SER A 61 1.11 6.44 -1.29
C SER A 61 0.34 7.40 -2.20
N MET A 62 0.12 8.63 -1.72
CA MET A 62 -0.58 9.67 -2.48
C MET A 62 0.22 10.08 -3.73
N LEU A 63 1.53 10.33 -3.59
CA LEU A 63 2.42 10.67 -4.69
C LEU A 63 2.49 9.53 -5.73
N SER A 64 2.62 8.29 -5.28
CA SER A 64 2.61 7.11 -6.16
C SER A 64 1.34 7.06 -6.99
N GLY A 65 0.19 7.32 -6.36
CA GLY A 65 -1.08 7.33 -7.07
C GLY A 65 -1.19 8.41 -8.14
N GLN A 66 -0.69 9.62 -7.85
CA GLN A 66 -0.65 10.71 -8.82
C GLN A 66 0.28 10.38 -10.00
N LEU A 67 1.43 9.74 -9.76
CA LEU A 67 2.37 9.32 -10.80
C LEU A 67 1.79 8.23 -11.70
N VAL A 68 1.15 7.21 -11.11
CA VAL A 68 0.45 6.18 -11.87
C VAL A 68 -0.66 6.80 -12.71
N ASN A 69 -1.43 7.74 -12.17
CA ASN A 69 -2.46 8.45 -12.93
C ASN A 69 -1.89 9.32 -14.05
N ALA A 70 -0.72 9.92 -13.87
CA ALA A 70 -0.06 10.69 -14.93
C ALA A 70 0.32 9.81 -16.13
N GLY A 71 0.78 8.58 -15.90
CA GLY A 71 1.08 7.61 -16.96
C GLY A 71 -0.18 6.95 -17.53
N LEU A 72 -1.17 6.70 -16.69
CA LEU A 72 -2.41 6.02 -17.06
C LEU A 72 -3.37 6.95 -17.80
N TRP A 73 -3.51 8.22 -17.43
CA TRP A 73 -4.52 9.14 -17.97
C TRP A 73 -3.91 10.40 -18.60
N PRO A 74 -3.09 10.28 -19.66
CA PRO A 74 -2.73 11.45 -20.44
C PRO A 74 -4.03 12.11 -20.97
N PRO A 75 -4.13 13.45 -20.98
CA PRO A 75 -5.36 14.14 -21.37
C PRO A 75 -5.73 13.82 -22.82
N GLY A 76 -6.90 13.19 -23.00
CA GLY A 76 -7.58 13.12 -24.29
C GLY A 76 -7.91 14.52 -24.81
N GLU A 77 -8.26 14.62 -26.09
CA GLU A 77 -8.44 15.92 -26.78
C GLU A 77 -9.37 16.89 -26.03
N ILE A 78 -10.51 16.41 -25.55
CA ILE A 78 -11.49 17.23 -24.81
C ILE A 78 -11.09 17.56 -23.36
N GLN A 79 -10.09 16.86 -22.81
CA GLN A 79 -9.58 17.05 -21.43
C GLN A 79 -8.24 17.78 -21.41
N ARG A 80 -7.71 18.16 -22.58
CA ARG A 80 -6.47 18.89 -22.69
C ARG A 80 -6.67 20.35 -22.29
N TRP A 81 -6.30 20.66 -21.06
CA TRP A 81 -6.38 22.00 -20.49
C TRP A 81 -5.12 22.85 -20.77
N SER A 82 -4.01 22.22 -21.18
CA SER A 82 -2.76 22.90 -21.54
C SER A 82 -2.12 22.23 -22.77
N ALA A 83 -1.58 23.04 -23.69
CA ALA A 83 -0.88 22.55 -24.87
C ALA A 83 0.52 22.00 -24.55
N ASP A 84 1.15 22.55 -23.51
CA ASP A 84 2.54 22.24 -23.13
C ASP A 84 2.64 21.14 -22.07
N MET A 85 1.52 20.73 -21.47
CA MET A 85 1.48 19.72 -20.41
C MET A 85 0.59 18.55 -20.77
N ASN A 86 1.22 17.39 -21.00
CA ASN A 86 0.53 16.12 -21.19
C ASN A 86 0.16 15.45 -19.85
N TRP A 87 -0.50 16.21 -18.96
CA TRP A 87 -0.93 15.78 -17.65
C TRP A 87 -2.29 16.40 -17.33
N GLN A 88 -3.12 15.70 -16.57
CA GLN A 88 -4.37 16.23 -16.03
C GLN A 88 -4.54 15.83 -14.56
N PRO A 89 -5.20 16.67 -13.75
CA PRO A 89 -5.48 16.33 -12.36
C PRO A 89 -6.50 15.19 -12.28
N ILE A 90 -6.18 14.15 -11.52
CA ILE A 90 -7.06 13.01 -11.26
C ILE A 90 -7.30 12.91 -9.74
N PRO A 91 -8.57 12.97 -9.26
CA PRO A 91 -8.86 12.89 -7.85
C PRO A 91 -8.56 11.50 -7.28
N THR A 92 -8.14 11.49 -6.01
CA THR A 92 -7.91 10.28 -5.22
C THR A 92 -8.66 10.40 -3.90
N ASP A 93 -9.29 9.31 -3.48
CA ASP A 93 -9.93 9.19 -2.17
C ASP A 93 -8.94 8.63 -1.15
N TYR A 94 -9.15 8.90 0.13
CA TYR A 94 -8.44 8.24 1.22
C TYR A 94 -9.35 8.07 2.44
N ILE A 95 -9.02 7.09 3.28
CA ILE A 95 -9.60 6.94 4.61
C ILE A 95 -8.53 7.39 5.59
N VAL A 96 -8.92 8.14 6.62
CA VAL A 96 -7.99 8.55 7.68
C VAL A 96 -7.27 7.32 8.26
N ALA A 97 -5.96 7.43 8.49
CA ALA A 97 -5.09 6.31 8.83
C ALA A 97 -5.62 5.51 10.03
N GLN A 98 -6.16 6.19 11.05
CA GLN A 98 -6.74 5.58 12.26
C GLN A 98 -8.12 4.94 12.04
N LYS A 99 -8.55 4.78 10.79
CA LYS A 99 -9.77 4.05 10.39
C LYS A 99 -9.53 3.17 9.18
N ASP A 100 -8.37 3.26 8.53
CA ASP A 100 -8.08 2.52 7.31
C ASP A 100 -7.63 1.09 7.62
N THR A 101 -8.61 0.18 7.72
CA THR A 101 -8.32 -1.25 7.88
C THR A 101 -7.94 -1.95 6.57
N LEU A 102 -8.16 -1.29 5.42
CA LEU A 102 -7.92 -1.86 4.10
C LEU A 102 -6.45 -1.78 3.72
N LEU A 103 -5.87 -0.58 3.78
CA LEU A 103 -4.48 -0.32 3.37
C LEU A 103 -3.53 -0.20 4.56
N MET A 104 -4.05 0.16 5.75
CA MET A 104 -3.26 0.37 6.97
C MET A 104 -3.58 -0.65 8.07
N GLY A 105 -4.12 -1.82 7.73
CA GLY A 105 -4.55 -2.84 8.70
C GLY A 105 -3.45 -3.33 9.66
N ILE A 106 -2.17 -3.27 9.27
CA ILE A 106 -1.04 -3.61 10.16
C ILE A 106 -0.84 -2.61 11.31
N GLN A 107 -1.41 -1.41 11.20
CA GLN A 107 -1.34 -0.36 12.22
C GLN A 107 -2.48 -0.44 13.23
N CYS A 108 -3.43 -1.35 12.99
CA CYS A 108 -4.52 -1.60 13.91
C CYS A 108 -4.01 -1.91 15.32
N PRO A 109 -4.61 -1.32 16.37
CA PRO A 109 -4.24 -1.60 17.75
C PRO A 109 -4.15 -3.08 18.09
N ASN A 110 -5.17 -3.85 17.69
CA ASN A 110 -5.15 -5.29 17.94
C ASN A 110 -4.10 -6.02 17.10
N PHE A 111 -3.75 -5.54 15.91
CA PHE A 111 -2.66 -6.12 15.11
C PHE A 111 -1.31 -5.92 15.81
N VAL A 112 -1.05 -4.70 16.32
CA VAL A 112 0.17 -4.38 17.07
C VAL A 112 0.27 -5.26 18.32
N LEU A 113 -0.80 -5.39 19.10
CA LEU A 113 -0.85 -6.27 20.27
C LEU A 113 -0.64 -7.74 19.90
N GLU A 114 -1.20 -8.18 18.78
CA GLU A 114 -1.04 -9.55 18.31
C GLU A 114 0.40 -9.83 17.85
N MET A 115 1.06 -8.84 17.25
CA MET A 115 2.48 -8.93 16.88
C MET A 115 3.37 -9.12 18.11
N GLU A 116 3.09 -8.44 19.22
CA GLU A 116 3.83 -8.67 20.48
C GLU A 116 3.65 -10.10 21.00
N LYS A 117 2.46 -10.69 20.86
CA LYS A 117 2.24 -12.09 21.23
C LYS A 117 3.02 -13.04 20.33
N VAL A 118 3.02 -12.78 19.01
CA VAL A 118 3.77 -13.56 18.02
C VAL A 118 5.26 -13.56 18.34
N LEU A 119 5.85 -12.40 18.63
CA LEU A 119 7.26 -12.27 18.98
C LEU A 119 7.64 -13.02 20.28
N ASN A 120 6.68 -13.21 21.19
CA ASN A 120 6.87 -13.95 22.44
C ASN A 120 6.64 -15.47 22.33
N MET A 121 6.15 -15.98 21.19
CA MET A 121 6.03 -17.42 20.97
C MET A 121 7.42 -18.06 20.98
N ALA A 122 7.59 -19.19 21.69
CA ALA A 122 8.90 -19.83 21.86
C ALA A 122 9.63 -20.06 20.51
N GLN A 123 8.95 -20.67 19.55
CA GLN A 123 9.49 -20.92 18.20
C GLN A 123 9.91 -19.64 17.45
N VAL A 124 9.20 -18.53 17.66
CA VAL A 124 9.50 -17.25 17.00
C VAL A 124 10.69 -16.59 17.69
N ARG A 125 10.69 -16.56 19.02
CA ARG A 125 11.81 -16.03 19.81
C ARG A 125 13.11 -16.76 19.48
N ASP A 126 13.07 -18.09 19.39
CA ASP A 126 14.25 -18.90 19.05
C ASP A 126 14.73 -18.53 17.64
N ARG A 127 13.84 -18.52 16.63
CA ARG A 127 14.15 -18.10 15.25
C ARG A 127 14.67 -16.66 15.13
N VAL A 128 14.17 -15.74 15.94
CA VAL A 128 14.63 -14.34 15.97
C VAL A 128 15.98 -14.23 16.68
N SER A 129 16.24 -15.05 17.71
CA SER A 129 17.50 -15.04 18.47
C SER A 129 18.72 -15.44 17.66
N ASP A 130 18.51 -16.23 16.60
CA ASP A 130 19.54 -16.59 15.60
C ASP A 130 20.16 -15.33 14.94
N TYR A 131 19.44 -14.21 14.91
CA TYR A 131 19.88 -12.94 14.32
C TYR A 131 20.41 -11.92 15.35
N SER A 132 20.59 -12.31 16.62
CA SER A 132 21.10 -11.45 17.68
C SER A 132 22.41 -10.73 17.32
N SER A 133 23.34 -11.44 16.69
CA SER A 133 24.62 -10.87 16.23
C SER A 133 24.44 -9.77 15.17
N LEU A 134 23.46 -9.94 14.27
CA LEU A 134 23.11 -8.91 13.28
C LEU A 134 22.53 -7.68 13.97
N PHE A 135 21.59 -7.88 14.92
CA PHE A 135 20.99 -6.79 15.68
C PHE A 135 22.03 -6.00 16.47
N ASP A 136 22.98 -6.67 17.12
CA ASP A 136 24.08 -6.04 17.86
C ASP A 136 25.05 -5.29 16.93
N HIS A 137 25.34 -5.84 15.75
CA HIS A 137 26.15 -5.19 14.74
C HIS A 137 25.51 -3.90 14.23
N ILE A 138 24.24 -3.96 13.82
CA ILE A 138 23.49 -2.79 13.36
C ILE A 138 23.41 -1.77 14.50
N SER A 139 23.03 -2.19 15.71
CA SER A 139 22.88 -1.30 16.86
C SER A 139 24.13 -0.47 17.15
N ARG A 140 25.30 -1.14 17.18
CA ARG A 140 26.60 -0.46 17.36
C ARG A 140 26.94 0.46 16.20
N SER A 141 26.56 0.08 14.98
CA SER A 141 26.87 0.83 13.75
C SER A 141 26.08 2.13 13.61
N ILE A 142 24.83 2.16 14.08
CA ILE A 142 23.92 3.30 13.92
C ILE A 142 23.63 4.07 15.22
N GLY A 143 24.04 3.53 16.38
CA GLY A 143 23.90 4.18 17.68
C GLY A 143 22.49 4.19 18.26
N ILE A 144 21.58 3.37 17.73
CA ILE A 144 20.25 3.10 18.29
C ILE A 144 20.08 1.60 18.52
N LYS A 145 19.27 1.23 19.51
CA LYS A 145 19.03 -0.17 19.84
C LYS A 145 18.10 -0.79 18.80
N VAL A 146 18.55 -1.85 18.13
CA VAL A 146 17.78 -2.67 17.19
C VAL A 146 17.58 -4.04 17.83
N GLN A 147 16.34 -4.50 17.91
CA GLN A 147 15.97 -5.79 18.53
C GLN A 147 14.90 -6.56 17.75
N ARG A 148 14.31 -5.95 16.71
CA ARG A 148 13.16 -6.52 16.00
C ARG A 148 13.43 -6.63 14.49
N PRO A 149 12.91 -7.69 13.83
CA PRO A 149 12.97 -7.79 12.37
C PRO A 149 12.39 -6.58 11.64
N SER A 150 11.30 -5.98 12.16
CA SER A 150 10.68 -4.77 11.61
C SER A 150 11.64 -3.57 11.52
N GLU A 151 12.51 -3.38 12.51
CA GLU A 151 13.49 -2.30 12.53
C GLU A 151 14.57 -2.51 11.46
N VAL A 152 15.01 -3.76 11.27
CA VAL A 152 15.93 -4.13 10.19
C VAL A 152 15.29 -3.90 8.82
N ALA A 153 14.02 -4.28 8.64
CA ALA A 153 13.28 -4.06 7.39
C ALA A 153 13.09 -2.57 7.07
N LEU A 154 12.81 -1.73 8.08
CA LEU A 154 12.73 -0.28 7.89
C LEU A 154 14.09 0.33 7.53
N LEU A 155 15.18 -0.14 8.18
CA LEU A 155 16.52 0.29 7.85
C LEU A 155 16.94 -0.18 6.44
N TYR A 156 16.53 -1.37 6.03
CA TYR A 156 16.73 -1.89 4.69
C TYR A 156 16.15 -0.93 3.64
N ALA A 157 14.87 -0.55 3.79
CA ALA A 157 14.21 0.41 2.89
C ALA A 157 14.91 1.78 2.85
N VAL A 158 15.48 2.24 3.97
CA VAL A 158 16.31 3.47 3.99
C VAL A 158 17.56 3.29 3.14
N LEU A 159 18.25 2.16 3.27
CA LEU A 159 19.48 1.89 2.51
C LEU A 159 19.19 1.73 1.02
N GLU A 160 18.07 1.10 0.63
CA GLU A 160 17.59 1.06 -0.76
C GLU A 160 17.37 2.47 -1.30
N THR A 161 16.59 3.29 -0.60
CA THR A 161 16.33 4.68 -1.00
C THR A 161 17.63 5.46 -1.20
N LYS A 162 18.63 5.25 -0.32
CA LYS A 162 19.94 5.90 -0.46
C LYS A 162 20.70 5.40 -1.69
N ALA A 163 20.65 4.10 -1.98
CA ALA A 163 21.25 3.51 -3.17
C ALA A 163 20.63 4.09 -4.44
N ASP A 164 19.31 4.23 -4.50
CA ASP A 164 18.57 4.81 -5.62
C ASP A 164 18.88 6.29 -5.83
N LEU A 165 19.12 7.02 -4.74
CA LEU A 165 19.62 8.40 -4.77
C LEU A 165 21.11 8.52 -5.09
N LYS A 166 21.80 7.40 -5.40
CA LYS A 166 23.24 7.34 -5.66
C LYS A 166 24.08 7.94 -4.52
N GLN A 167 23.57 7.86 -3.29
CA GLN A 167 24.30 8.30 -2.11
C GLN A 167 25.27 7.22 -1.65
N SER A 168 26.35 7.63 -0.99
CA SER A 168 27.28 6.69 -0.36
C SER A 168 26.56 5.86 0.70
N LEU A 169 26.65 4.53 0.59
CA LEU A 169 26.19 3.61 1.63
C LEU A 169 27.22 3.47 2.76
N PRO A 170 26.78 3.19 4.00
CA PRO A 170 27.71 2.94 5.11
C PRO A 170 28.58 1.71 4.87
N HIS A 171 29.87 1.81 5.18
CA HIS A 171 30.81 0.69 5.03
C HIS A 171 30.37 -0.58 5.78
N TRP A 172 29.76 -0.41 6.96
CA TRP A 172 29.28 -1.53 7.78
C TRP A 172 28.15 -2.34 7.14
N ALA A 173 27.45 -1.76 6.13
CA ALA A 173 26.31 -2.39 5.47
C ALA A 173 26.74 -3.29 4.30
N LYS A 174 27.97 -3.16 3.80
CA LYS A 174 28.43 -3.78 2.55
C LYS A 174 28.25 -5.30 2.49
N ASP A 175 28.43 -5.98 3.62
CA ASP A 175 28.39 -7.45 3.69
C ASP A 175 27.01 -7.99 4.08
N ILE A 176 26.04 -7.12 4.38
CA ILE A 176 24.71 -7.49 4.89
C ILE A 176 23.54 -6.85 4.12
N PHE A 177 23.84 -5.99 3.14
CA PHE A 177 22.91 -5.28 2.26
C PHE A 177 23.55 -5.13 0.85
N PRO A 178 22.78 -5.18 -0.26
CA PRO A 178 21.33 -5.40 -0.33
C PRO A 178 20.95 -6.88 -0.15
N ASP A 179 21.91 -7.79 -0.31
CA ASP A 179 21.72 -9.22 -0.09
C ASP A 179 22.17 -9.64 1.32
N GLY A 180 21.99 -10.92 1.66
CA GLY A 180 22.47 -11.47 2.92
C GLY A 180 21.55 -11.22 4.10
N ALA A 181 22.13 -10.96 5.27
CA ALA A 181 21.40 -11.08 6.54
C ALA A 181 20.26 -10.05 6.71
N MET A 182 20.42 -8.80 6.25
CA MET A 182 19.31 -7.83 6.33
C MET A 182 18.16 -8.22 5.40
N TYR A 183 18.45 -8.76 4.22
CA TYR A 183 17.43 -9.26 3.29
C TYR A 183 16.66 -10.43 3.92
N THR A 184 17.37 -11.43 4.47
CA THR A 184 16.75 -12.58 5.14
C THR A 184 15.86 -12.16 6.31
N VAL A 185 16.30 -11.22 7.15
CA VAL A 185 15.50 -10.71 8.27
C VAL A 185 14.31 -9.87 7.81
N SER A 186 14.43 -9.15 6.70
CA SER A 186 13.30 -8.42 6.11
C SER A 186 12.23 -9.37 5.57
N LEU A 187 12.62 -10.51 4.98
CA LEU A 187 11.69 -11.57 4.61
C LEU A 187 11.07 -12.27 5.84
N LEU A 188 11.84 -12.42 6.93
CA LEU A 188 11.31 -12.94 8.19
C LEU A 188 10.20 -12.03 8.73
N GLU A 189 10.36 -10.71 8.69
CA GLU A 189 9.30 -9.78 9.10
C GLU A 189 7.97 -10.06 8.36
N TYR A 190 8.01 -10.27 7.04
CA TYR A 190 6.83 -10.63 6.26
C TYR A 190 6.18 -11.94 6.71
N ASP A 191 6.96 -12.93 7.15
CA ASP A 191 6.41 -14.15 7.73
C ASP A 191 5.72 -13.86 9.06
N LEU A 192 6.32 -13.03 9.92
CA LEU A 192 5.79 -12.71 11.24
C LEU A 192 4.50 -11.88 11.20
N LEU A 193 4.29 -11.10 10.14
CA LEU A 193 3.06 -10.35 9.87
C LEU A 193 1.87 -11.21 9.38
N TRP A 194 2.02 -12.55 9.33
CA TRP A 194 1.02 -13.48 8.77
C TRP A 194 0.88 -14.78 9.61
N GLN A 195 1.10 -14.73 10.92
CA GLN A 195 1.07 -15.93 11.78
C GLN A 195 -0.34 -16.30 12.26
N THR A 196 -1.13 -15.32 12.70
CA THR A 196 -2.41 -15.56 13.37
C THR A 196 -3.61 -15.25 12.47
N SER A 197 -4.79 -15.77 12.80
CA SER A 197 -6.02 -15.49 12.04
C SER A 197 -6.32 -13.98 11.96
N LEU A 198 -6.12 -13.26 13.07
CA LEU A 198 -6.29 -11.79 13.10
C LEU A 198 -5.34 -11.08 12.14
N GLN A 199 -4.06 -11.48 12.14
CA GLN A 199 -3.08 -10.90 11.21
C GLN A 199 -3.46 -11.21 9.76
N LYS A 200 -3.86 -12.44 9.46
CA LYS A 200 -4.27 -12.85 8.11
C LYS A 200 -5.45 -12.06 7.57
N GLN A 201 -6.44 -11.81 8.43
CA GLN A 201 -7.62 -11.02 8.09
C GLN A 201 -7.30 -9.54 7.85
N LEU A 202 -6.43 -8.94 8.68
CA LEU A 202 -6.08 -7.52 8.59
C LEU A 202 -4.93 -7.20 7.63
N ASN A 203 -4.10 -8.18 7.25
CA ASN A 203 -2.95 -8.00 6.37
C ASN A 203 -3.09 -8.80 5.07
N GLY A 204 -4.09 -8.48 4.25
CA GLY A 204 -4.35 -9.14 2.97
C GLY A 204 -5.79 -9.65 2.84
N GLY A 205 -6.36 -10.24 3.90
CA GLY A 205 -7.74 -10.70 3.91
C GLY A 205 -8.77 -9.59 3.66
N THR A 206 -8.55 -8.40 4.21
CA THR A 206 -9.41 -7.22 3.98
C THR A 206 -9.36 -6.74 2.53
N ILE A 207 -8.18 -6.77 1.90
CA ILE A 207 -8.01 -6.42 0.48
C ILE A 207 -8.67 -7.47 -0.42
N LEU A 208 -8.50 -8.75 -0.10
CA LEU A 208 -9.15 -9.85 -0.83
C LEU A 208 -10.68 -9.77 -0.71
N LYS A 209 -11.20 -9.41 0.46
CA LYS A 209 -12.62 -9.14 0.69
C LYS A 209 -13.12 -7.99 -0.19
N GLU A 210 -12.36 -6.90 -0.26
CA GLU A 210 -12.68 -5.73 -1.08
C GLU A 210 -12.77 -6.09 -2.57
N ILE A 211 -11.77 -6.80 -3.10
CA ILE A 211 -11.75 -7.28 -4.49
C ILE A 211 -12.94 -8.18 -4.79
N LEU A 212 -13.22 -9.16 -3.91
CA LEU A 212 -14.34 -10.07 -4.08
C LEU A 212 -15.68 -9.32 -4.03
N ALA A 213 -15.86 -8.44 -3.05
CA ALA A 213 -17.10 -7.69 -2.87
C ALA A 213 -17.38 -6.77 -4.07
N ASN A 214 -16.38 -6.02 -4.54
CA ASN A 214 -16.51 -5.19 -5.72
C ASN A 214 -16.82 -6.01 -6.98
N SER A 215 -16.20 -7.18 -7.14
CA SER A 215 -16.50 -8.09 -8.24
C SER A 215 -17.97 -8.54 -8.21
N LEU A 216 -18.46 -9.01 -7.06
CA LEU A 216 -19.84 -9.46 -6.89
C LEU A 216 -20.86 -8.31 -7.04
N MET A 217 -20.56 -7.12 -6.53
CA MET A 217 -21.39 -5.93 -6.68
C MET A 217 -21.49 -5.49 -8.15
N TYR A 218 -20.41 -5.59 -8.92
CA TYR A 218 -20.41 -5.32 -10.36
C TYR A 218 -21.23 -6.35 -11.17
N ILE A 219 -21.11 -7.63 -10.81
CA ILE A 219 -21.91 -8.72 -11.39
C ILE A 219 -23.39 -8.47 -11.15
N ASN A 220 -23.76 -8.13 -9.91
CA ASN A 220 -25.14 -7.88 -9.49
C ASN A 220 -25.67 -6.48 -9.82
N GLY A 221 -24.94 -5.68 -10.61
CA GLY A 221 -25.39 -4.35 -11.08
C GLY A 221 -25.45 -3.26 -10.02
N HIS A 222 -24.88 -3.47 -8.83
CA HIS A 222 -24.79 -2.44 -7.78
C HIS A 222 -23.66 -1.44 -8.04
N ILE A 223 -22.62 -1.86 -8.78
CA ILE A 223 -21.62 -0.97 -9.36
C ILE A 223 -22.01 -0.71 -10.82
N PRO A 224 -22.03 0.57 -11.28
CA PRO A 224 -22.36 0.90 -12.67
C PRO A 224 -21.42 0.22 -13.67
N LYS A 225 -21.94 -0.18 -14.84
CA LYS A 225 -21.15 -0.80 -15.92
C LYS A 225 -20.06 0.12 -16.49
N GLN A 226 -20.18 1.42 -16.27
CA GLN A 226 -19.16 2.41 -16.61
C GLN A 226 -17.88 2.21 -15.78
N ARG A 227 -17.98 1.69 -14.55
CA ARG A 227 -16.81 1.44 -13.70
C ARG A 227 -16.00 0.28 -14.26
N LYS A 228 -14.79 0.60 -14.70
CA LYS A 228 -13.86 -0.34 -15.34
C LYS A 228 -12.60 -0.60 -14.50
N LEU A 229 -12.20 0.35 -13.67
CA LEU A 229 -10.98 0.23 -12.85
C LEU A 229 -11.19 0.76 -11.43
N MET A 230 -10.71 0.00 -10.45
CA MET A 230 -10.58 0.43 -9.06
C MET A 230 -9.12 0.21 -8.64
N MET A 231 -8.46 1.27 -8.19
CA MET A 231 -7.03 1.24 -7.87
C MET A 231 -6.79 1.58 -6.41
N TYR A 232 -5.89 0.84 -5.78
CA TYR A 232 -5.55 1.00 -4.37
C TYR A 232 -4.05 1.19 -4.23
N SER A 233 -3.62 2.36 -3.75
CA SER A 233 -2.21 2.66 -3.47
C SER A 233 -1.92 2.43 -2.00
N GLY A 234 -1.09 1.43 -1.73
CA GLY A 234 -0.65 1.03 -0.40
C GLY A 234 0.87 0.85 -0.36
N ASN A 235 1.35 -0.08 0.45
CA ASN A 235 2.76 -0.45 0.54
C ASN A 235 3.00 -1.91 0.15
N GLU A 236 4.27 -2.30 0.13
CA GLU A 236 4.71 -3.63 -0.27
C GLU A 236 4.12 -4.73 0.63
N ARG A 237 3.88 -4.46 1.92
CA ARG A 237 3.25 -5.43 2.84
C ARG A 237 1.84 -5.79 2.41
N ASN A 238 1.09 -4.86 1.82
CA ASN A 238 -0.24 -5.16 1.27
C ASN A 238 -0.16 -6.22 0.15
N ILE A 239 0.84 -6.11 -0.74
CA ILE A 239 1.10 -7.07 -1.82
C ILE A 239 1.47 -8.44 -1.23
N VAL A 240 2.40 -8.45 -0.27
CA VAL A 240 2.83 -9.67 0.43
C VAL A 240 1.63 -10.38 1.08
N GLY A 241 0.80 -9.64 1.80
CA GLY A 241 -0.39 -10.17 2.46
C GLY A 241 -1.39 -10.80 1.49
N VAL A 242 -1.63 -10.13 0.36
CA VAL A 242 -2.49 -10.67 -0.71
C VAL A 242 -1.90 -11.93 -1.34
N LEU A 243 -0.61 -11.94 -1.68
CA LEU A 243 0.09 -13.10 -2.24
C LEU A 243 0.07 -14.30 -1.28
N LYS A 244 0.33 -14.07 0.01
CA LYS A 244 0.24 -15.11 1.05
C LYS A 244 -1.20 -15.62 1.20
N GLY A 245 -2.20 -14.73 1.18
CA GLY A 245 -3.62 -15.10 1.25
C GLY A 245 -4.09 -15.96 0.07
N LEU A 246 -3.53 -15.76 -1.11
CA LEU A 246 -3.86 -16.54 -2.31
C LEU A 246 -3.03 -17.82 -2.46
N ASN A 247 -2.11 -18.10 -1.52
CA ASN A 247 -1.10 -19.16 -1.64
C ASN A 247 -0.25 -19.03 -2.92
N LEU A 248 0.14 -17.79 -3.25
CA LEU A 248 0.96 -17.40 -4.41
C LEU A 248 2.29 -16.75 -3.99
N TRP A 249 2.58 -16.75 -2.70
CA TRP A 249 3.78 -16.12 -2.16
C TRP A 249 5.04 -16.91 -2.49
N SER A 250 5.97 -16.25 -3.18
CA SER A 250 7.38 -16.64 -3.24
C SER A 250 8.19 -15.61 -2.45
N PRO A 251 9.10 -15.98 -1.54
CA PRO A 251 9.83 -15.00 -0.72
C PRO A 251 10.66 -14.02 -1.57
N HIS A 252 10.27 -12.74 -1.56
CA HIS A 252 11.03 -11.63 -2.13
C HIS A 252 10.60 -10.32 -1.48
N ILE A 253 11.37 -9.25 -1.63
CA ILE A 253 10.91 -7.90 -1.32
C ILE A 253 10.26 -7.35 -2.59
N PRO A 254 8.96 -6.98 -2.59
CA PRO A 254 8.34 -6.40 -3.78
C PRO A 254 9.05 -5.11 -4.18
N ASN A 255 9.42 -4.98 -5.44
CA ASN A 255 10.04 -3.76 -5.96
C ASN A 255 9.07 -2.59 -5.89
N GLU A 256 9.61 -1.39 -6.01
CA GLU A 256 8.80 -0.20 -6.25
C GLU A 256 7.87 -0.39 -7.45
N ALA A 257 6.67 0.18 -7.37
CA ALA A 257 5.61 0.04 -8.37
C ALA A 257 5.14 -1.41 -8.64
N ALA A 258 5.63 -2.43 -7.91
CA ALA A 258 5.06 -3.77 -7.98
C ALA A 258 3.55 -3.71 -7.68
N SER A 259 2.75 -4.51 -8.38
CA SER A 259 1.29 -4.41 -8.31
C SER A 259 0.61 -5.74 -8.57
N MET A 260 -0.43 -6.02 -7.78
CA MET A 260 -1.37 -7.11 -8.04
C MET A 260 -2.52 -6.60 -8.88
N ILE A 261 -2.78 -7.23 -10.02
CA ILE A 261 -3.83 -6.86 -10.96
C ILE A 261 -4.85 -8.00 -11.03
N PHE A 262 -6.10 -7.69 -10.72
CA PHE A 262 -7.22 -8.64 -10.75
C PHE A 262 -8.16 -8.26 -11.88
N GLU A 263 -8.33 -9.16 -12.85
CA GLU A 263 -9.17 -8.96 -14.03
C GLU A 263 -10.42 -9.84 -13.89
N LEU A 264 -11.60 -9.22 -13.91
CA LEU A 264 -12.88 -9.94 -13.90
C LEU A 264 -13.34 -10.22 -15.34
N TYR A 265 -13.40 -11.50 -15.68
CA TYR A 265 -13.86 -12.00 -16.98
C TYR A 265 -15.28 -12.54 -16.88
N PHE A 266 -16.02 -12.42 -17.99
CA PHE A 266 -17.28 -13.11 -18.23
C PHE A 266 -17.09 -14.09 -19.38
N ASP A 267 -17.46 -15.34 -19.16
CA ASP A 267 -17.45 -16.40 -20.16
C ASP A 267 -18.86 -16.56 -20.74
N ASN A 268 -18.99 -16.33 -22.05
CA ASN A 268 -20.26 -16.44 -22.77
C ASN A 268 -20.72 -17.88 -22.96
N GLU A 269 -19.83 -18.87 -22.92
CA GLU A 269 -20.19 -20.28 -23.10
C GLU A 269 -20.80 -20.87 -21.83
N THR A 270 -20.22 -20.52 -20.68
CA THR A 270 -20.68 -21.01 -19.37
C THR A 270 -21.59 -20.04 -18.64
N GLU A 271 -21.80 -18.84 -19.20
CA GLU A 271 -22.52 -17.71 -18.57
C GLU A 271 -22.01 -17.40 -17.16
N SER A 272 -20.71 -17.57 -16.94
CA SER A 272 -20.10 -17.49 -15.61
C SER A 272 -18.97 -16.46 -15.55
N HIS A 273 -18.66 -16.00 -14.34
CA HIS A 273 -17.58 -15.05 -14.11
C HIS A 273 -16.36 -15.72 -13.49
N GLY A 274 -15.18 -15.23 -13.85
CA GLY A 274 -13.91 -15.68 -13.30
C GLY A 274 -12.90 -14.56 -13.15
N VAL A 275 -11.87 -14.79 -12.35
CA VAL A 275 -10.83 -13.82 -12.01
C VAL A 275 -9.49 -14.33 -12.53
N LYS A 276 -8.81 -13.51 -13.33
CA LYS A 276 -7.40 -13.69 -13.67
C LYS A 276 -6.55 -12.77 -12.81
N ILE A 277 -5.41 -13.28 -12.37
CA ILE A 277 -4.51 -12.57 -11.44
C ILE A 277 -3.17 -12.40 -12.12
N ASN A 278 -2.68 -11.17 -12.17
CA ASN A 278 -1.36 -10.84 -12.70
C ASN A 278 -0.54 -10.10 -11.65
N TYR A 279 0.77 -10.33 -11.64
CA TYR A 279 1.72 -9.61 -10.81
C TYR A 279 2.67 -8.79 -11.70
N TYR A 280 2.49 -7.48 -11.70
CA TYR A 280 3.46 -6.57 -12.27
C TYR A 280 4.63 -6.44 -11.29
N THR A 281 5.83 -6.76 -11.76
CA THR A 281 7.00 -6.93 -10.88
C THR A 281 7.67 -5.62 -10.47
N GLY A 282 7.26 -4.49 -11.04
CA GLY A 282 7.92 -3.19 -10.84
C GLY A 282 9.14 -2.95 -11.73
N VAL A 283 9.66 -3.99 -12.41
CA VAL A 283 10.91 -3.94 -13.18
C VAL A 283 10.64 -4.26 -14.65
N ASP A 284 11.23 -3.47 -15.54
CA ASP A 284 11.26 -3.67 -17.00
C ASP A 284 9.89 -3.94 -17.66
N GLY A 285 8.80 -3.49 -17.04
CA GLY A 285 7.45 -3.72 -17.55
C GLY A 285 6.99 -5.19 -17.50
N ILE A 286 7.65 -6.04 -16.70
CA ILE A 286 7.39 -7.48 -16.62
C ILE A 286 6.13 -7.74 -15.80
N THR A 287 5.19 -8.46 -16.40
CA THR A 287 3.96 -8.93 -15.76
C THR A 287 3.91 -10.46 -15.81
N VAL A 288 3.75 -11.07 -14.64
CA VAL A 288 3.66 -12.52 -14.48
C VAL A 288 2.20 -12.91 -14.22
N SER A 289 1.63 -13.78 -15.05
CA SER A 289 0.31 -14.35 -14.77
C SER A 289 0.42 -15.35 -13.62
N LEU A 290 -0.38 -15.16 -12.58
CA LEU A 290 -0.40 -16.02 -11.41
C LEU A 290 -1.60 -16.96 -11.46
N LYS A 291 -1.35 -18.23 -11.13
CA LYS A 291 -2.34 -19.31 -11.15
C LYS A 291 -2.58 -19.82 -9.74
N MET A 292 -3.79 -19.61 -9.23
CA MET A 292 -4.19 -20.16 -7.93
C MET A 292 -4.23 -21.69 -7.95
N PRO A 293 -3.97 -22.35 -6.80
CA PRO A 293 -4.22 -23.78 -6.65
C PRO A 293 -5.65 -24.13 -7.06
N ASN A 294 -5.85 -25.25 -7.75
CA ASN A 294 -7.16 -25.74 -8.22
C ASN A 294 -7.91 -24.83 -9.22
N CYS A 295 -7.25 -23.82 -9.79
CA CYS A 295 -7.80 -23.00 -10.88
C CYS A 295 -7.03 -23.20 -12.18
N THR A 296 -7.62 -22.81 -13.31
CA THR A 296 -6.90 -22.56 -14.58
C THR A 296 -6.37 -21.12 -14.58
N GLU A 297 -6.02 -20.56 -15.73
CA GLU A 297 -5.60 -19.15 -15.84
C GLU A 297 -6.69 -18.17 -15.35
N ILE A 298 -7.96 -18.47 -15.65
CA ILE A 298 -9.12 -17.71 -15.17
C ILE A 298 -9.79 -18.56 -14.09
N CYS A 299 -9.70 -18.10 -12.84
CA CYS A 299 -10.23 -18.81 -11.68
C CYS A 299 -11.73 -18.52 -11.51
N PRO A 300 -12.64 -19.52 -11.57
CA PRO A 300 -14.07 -19.26 -11.40
C PRO A 300 -14.37 -18.54 -10.09
N ILE A 301 -15.27 -17.55 -10.12
CA ILE A 301 -15.51 -16.65 -8.96
C ILE A 301 -15.90 -17.41 -7.68
N LYS A 302 -16.62 -18.52 -7.82
CA LYS A 302 -17.00 -19.40 -6.71
C LYS A 302 -15.79 -20.11 -6.10
N THR A 303 -14.87 -20.60 -6.94
CA THR A 303 -13.61 -21.22 -6.50
C THR A 303 -12.69 -20.20 -5.85
N PHE A 304 -12.63 -18.98 -6.40
CA PHE A 304 -11.91 -17.86 -5.81
C PHE A 304 -12.43 -17.56 -4.39
N LEU A 305 -13.75 -17.39 -4.21
CA LEU A 305 -14.38 -17.20 -2.90
C LEU A 305 -14.01 -18.30 -1.91
N TYR A 306 -14.18 -19.58 -2.27
CA TYR A 306 -13.88 -20.68 -1.36
C TYR A 306 -12.41 -20.73 -0.95
N SER A 307 -11.50 -20.34 -1.85
CA SER A 307 -10.06 -20.34 -1.59
C SER A 307 -9.63 -19.29 -0.56
N ILE A 308 -10.40 -18.20 -0.41
CA ILE A 308 -10.07 -17.10 0.51
C ILE A 308 -11.05 -16.97 1.68
N MET A 309 -12.08 -17.83 1.76
CA MET A 309 -13.21 -17.67 2.68
C MET A 309 -12.79 -17.51 4.14
N ASP A 310 -11.80 -18.30 4.59
CA ASP A 310 -11.31 -18.26 5.97
C ASP A 310 -10.49 -17.00 6.30
N LEU A 311 -10.08 -16.25 5.27
CA LEU A 311 -9.33 -15.00 5.40
C LEU A 311 -10.24 -13.77 5.46
N LEU A 312 -11.53 -13.91 5.15
CA LEU A 312 -12.43 -12.77 5.05
C LEU A 312 -12.86 -12.30 6.44
N PRO A 313 -12.51 -11.06 6.86
CA PRO A 313 -12.99 -10.54 8.13
C PRO A 313 -14.50 -10.31 8.07
N GLN A 314 -15.24 -10.77 9.08
CA GLN A 314 -16.67 -10.41 9.21
C GLN A 314 -16.81 -8.88 9.35
N ASN A 315 -16.04 -8.29 10.27
CA ASN A 315 -15.98 -6.84 10.48
C ASN A 315 -14.53 -6.42 10.81
N ALA A 316 -13.84 -5.83 9.82
CA ALA A 316 -12.45 -5.43 9.96
C ALA A 316 -12.26 -4.30 11.00
N GLU A 317 -13.18 -3.34 11.07
CA GLU A 317 -13.13 -2.25 12.07
C GLU A 317 -13.19 -2.77 13.51
N ARG A 318 -14.07 -3.76 13.76
CA ARG A 318 -14.19 -4.42 15.07
C ARG A 318 -12.96 -5.25 15.40
N LEU A 319 -12.39 -5.96 14.42
CA LEU A 319 -11.14 -6.69 14.58
C LEU A 319 -9.98 -5.75 14.91
N CYS A 320 -9.96 -4.57 14.29
CA CYS A 320 -8.92 -3.57 14.45
C CYS A 320 -8.97 -2.86 15.81
N ASN A 321 -10.18 -2.46 16.23
CA ASN A 321 -10.49 -1.86 17.53
C ASN A 321 -9.79 -0.51 17.81
N TRP A 322 -9.78 0.40 16.82
CA TRP A 322 -9.23 1.77 16.95
C TRP A 322 -9.76 2.57 18.15
N LYS A 323 -11.01 2.33 18.60
CA LYS A 323 -11.66 3.05 19.70
C LYS A 323 -11.11 2.80 21.12
N LYS A 324 -10.11 1.91 21.31
CA LYS A 324 -9.54 1.63 22.64
C LYS A 324 -8.23 2.34 22.95
N ILE A 325 -7.65 3.08 21.99
CA ILE A 325 -6.45 3.89 22.24
C ILE A 325 -6.83 5.37 22.10
N ASP A 326 -7.65 5.86 23.03
CA ASP A 326 -7.61 7.28 23.37
C ASP A 326 -6.43 7.46 24.33
N LEU A 327 -5.26 7.83 23.79
CA LEU A 327 -4.22 8.46 24.62
C LEU A 327 -4.82 9.78 25.14
N PRO A 328 -4.64 10.14 26.42
CA PRO A 328 -5.18 11.38 26.96
C PRO A 328 -4.52 12.55 26.22
N ILE A 329 -5.31 13.18 25.35
CA ILE A 329 -4.92 14.41 24.68
C ILE A 329 -4.90 15.49 25.76
N ILE A 330 -3.70 15.88 26.20
CA ILE A 330 -3.47 17.17 26.83
C ILE A 330 -3.61 18.22 25.71
N LEU A 331 -4.85 18.63 25.44
CA LEU A 331 -5.12 19.87 24.72
C LEU A 331 -5.45 20.92 25.76
N ASP A 332 -4.48 21.80 25.99
CA ASP A 332 -4.70 23.07 26.66
C ASP A 332 -5.84 23.83 25.99
N ASN A 333 -6.68 24.41 26.86
CA ASN A 333 -7.86 25.17 26.53
C ASN A 333 -7.56 26.32 25.55
N VAL A 334 -8.09 26.23 24.33
CA VAL A 334 -8.37 27.43 23.52
C VAL A 334 -9.87 27.44 23.24
N ASN A 335 -10.59 28.16 24.11
CA ASN A 335 -11.98 28.52 23.89
C ASN A 335 -12.07 29.45 22.67
N TYR A 336 -12.71 28.99 21.60
CA TYR A 336 -13.25 29.88 20.57
C TYR A 336 -14.76 29.68 20.49
N SER A 337 -15.49 30.64 21.07
CA SER A 337 -16.92 30.76 20.87
C SER A 337 -17.20 31.30 19.47
N ARG A 338 -18.12 30.68 18.74
CA ARG A 338 -18.84 31.40 17.69
C ARG A 338 -20.24 30.84 17.45
N SER A 339 -21.21 31.66 17.85
CA SER A 339 -22.53 31.74 17.24
C SER A 339 -22.39 32.44 15.88
N HIS A 340 -23.03 31.90 14.83
CA HIS A 340 -24.12 32.56 14.09
C HIS A 340 -24.47 31.76 12.82
N THR A 341 -25.78 31.70 12.58
CA THR A 341 -26.46 31.15 11.41
C THR A 341 -26.25 32.01 10.16
N LEU A 342 -26.08 31.38 8.99
CA LEU A 342 -26.60 31.91 7.72
C LEU A 342 -26.72 30.82 6.63
N LYS A 343 -27.88 30.78 5.97
CA LYS A 343 -28.12 30.07 4.70
C LYS A 343 -27.54 30.90 3.56
N SER A 344 -26.76 30.31 2.64
CA SER A 344 -26.88 30.53 1.17
C SER A 344 -25.81 29.75 0.38
N ILE A 345 -26.29 29.07 -0.66
CA ILE A 345 -25.70 28.79 -1.99
C ILE A 345 -24.16 28.71 -2.06
N THR A 346 -23.67 27.48 -2.21
CA THR A 346 -22.27 27.12 -2.41
C THR A 346 -21.77 27.52 -3.81
N PHE A 347 -20.95 28.57 -3.87
CA PHE A 347 -19.87 28.69 -4.85
C PHE A 347 -18.59 28.23 -4.14
N THR A 348 -17.93 27.19 -4.65
CA THR A 348 -16.67 26.70 -4.08
C THR A 348 -15.56 27.72 -4.38
N LEU A 349 -15.37 28.70 -3.49
CA LEU A 349 -14.17 29.53 -3.50
C LEU A 349 -13.01 28.70 -2.95
N LEU A 350 -11.95 28.54 -3.74
CA LEU A 350 -10.64 28.08 -3.24
C LEU A 350 -10.10 29.17 -2.31
N LEU A 351 -10.32 29.02 -1.00
CA LEU A 351 -9.64 29.83 0.00
C LEU A 351 -8.21 29.31 0.14
N VAL A 352 -7.30 29.79 -0.70
CA VAL A 352 -5.86 29.52 -0.54
C VAL A 352 -5.33 30.53 0.49
N SER A 353 -5.31 30.17 1.77
CA SER A 353 -4.56 30.93 2.77
C SER A 353 -3.10 30.52 2.72
N THR A 354 -2.25 31.28 2.03
CA THR A 354 -0.79 31.08 2.05
C THR A 354 -0.21 31.65 3.34
N LEU A 355 0.24 30.80 4.26
CA LEU A 355 1.04 31.22 5.42
C LEU A 355 2.53 31.10 5.03
N LEU A 356 3.19 32.23 4.77
CA LEU A 356 4.64 32.26 4.50
C LEU A 356 5.39 32.41 5.82
N VAL A 357 6.05 31.34 6.28
CA VAL A 357 7.01 31.43 7.38
C VAL A 357 8.36 31.81 6.77
N ILE A 358 8.65 33.12 6.74
CA ILE A 358 9.94 33.64 6.28
C ILE A 358 10.88 33.65 7.50
N ASN A 359 11.80 32.69 7.55
CA ASN A 359 12.95 32.80 8.45
C ASN A 359 13.93 33.81 7.85
N LEU A 360 13.96 35.02 8.38
CA LEU A 360 15.03 35.98 8.11
C LEU A 360 16.26 35.51 8.90
N TYR A 361 17.35 35.27 8.17
CA TYR A 361 18.66 34.91 8.74
C TYR A 361 19.26 36.04 9.57
#